data_AF-A0A9W8EXJ4-F1
#
_entry.id   AF-A0A9W8EXJ4-F1
#
_cell.length_a   1.000
_cell.length_b   1.000
_cell.length_c   1.000
_cell.angle_alpha   90.00
_cell.angle_beta   90.00
_cell.angle_gamma   90.00
#
_symmetry.space_group_name_H-M   'P 1'
#
loop_
_entity.id
_entity.type
_entity.pdbx_description
1 polymer ?
#
loop_
_entity_poly.entity_id
_entity_poly.type
_entity_poly.pdbx_seq_one_letter_code
_entity_poly.pdbx_strand_id
1 'polypeptide(L)'
;MAQVNDKLIGAAMLGIGTFVFTYYSIWTLVMPFVDEDHVVRKLFPPQWFAIAIPVFLLAVGVTGIFGFLSFVMLKSGKKAAKKST
;
A
#
# COMPACT_ATOMS: atom_id res chain seq x y z
N MET A 1 -7.84 5.01 33.15
CA MET A 1 -6.54 5.48 32.61
C MET A 1 -6.20 4.92 31.22
N ALA A 2 -6.60 3.69 30.84
CA ALA A 2 -6.35 3.14 29.49
C ALA A 2 -7.13 3.87 28.36
N GLN A 3 -8.40 4.24 28.59
CA GLN A 3 -9.29 4.81 27.56
C GLN A 3 -8.81 6.15 26.94
N VAL A 4 -8.11 6.99 27.70
CA VAL A 4 -7.60 8.29 27.19
C VAL A 4 -6.44 8.06 26.22
N ASN A 5 -5.59 7.05 26.49
CA ASN A 5 -4.46 6.72 25.65
C ASN A 5 -4.91 6.13 24.30
N ASP A 6 -5.85 5.19 24.33
CA ASP A 6 -6.38 4.57 23.11
C ASP A 6 -7.12 5.58 22.22
N LYS A 7 -7.87 6.50 22.84
CA LYS A 7 -8.61 7.55 22.11
C LYS A 7 -7.67 8.59 21.50
N LEU A 8 -6.57 8.93 22.18
CA LEU A 8 -5.54 9.83 21.66
C LEU A 8 -4.79 9.18 20.49
N ILE A 9 -4.42 7.91 20.61
CA ILE A 9 -3.76 7.15 19.53
C ILE A 9 -4.69 7.06 18.32
N GLY A 10 -5.97 6.71 18.52
CA GLY A 10 -6.96 6.66 17.45
C GLY A 10 -7.14 8.01 16.75
N ALA A 11 -7.21 9.10 17.51
CA ALA A 11 -7.29 10.45 16.95
C ALA A 11 -6.02 10.83 16.16
N ALA A 12 -4.83 10.47 16.67
CA ALA A 12 -3.58 10.70 15.98
C ALA A 12 -3.49 9.91 14.66
N MET A 13 -3.86 8.62 14.68
CA MET A 13 -3.90 7.78 13.49
C MET A 13 -4.89 8.32 12.45
N LEU A 14 -6.06 8.80 12.89
CA LEU A 14 -7.05 9.40 12.01
C LEU A 14 -6.55 10.73 11.41
N GLY A 15 -5.92 11.58 12.21
CA GLY A 15 -5.33 12.84 11.75
C GLY A 15 -4.22 12.60 10.71
N ILE A 16 -3.29 11.69 11.01
CA ILE A 16 -2.21 11.31 10.09
C ILE A 16 -2.79 10.71 8.80
N GLY A 17 -3.74 9.78 8.93
CA GLY A 17 -4.40 9.15 7.78
C GLY A 17 -5.11 10.17 6.90
N THR A 18 -5.83 11.12 7.50
CA THR A 18 -6.53 12.20 6.78
C THR A 18 -5.54 13.11 6.05
N PHE A 19 -4.43 13.47 6.70
CA PHE A 19 -3.38 14.28 6.09
C PHE A 19 -2.76 13.59 4.88
N VAL A 20 -2.32 12.34 5.04
CA VAL A 20 -1.72 11.53 3.97
C VAL A 20 -2.71 11.34 2.82
N PHE A 21 -3.97 11.01 3.13
CA PHE A 21 -5.03 10.84 2.14
C PHE A 21 -5.27 12.12 1.33
N THR A 22 -5.34 13.26 2.00
CA THR A 22 -5.55 14.56 1.33
C THR A 22 -4.37 14.90 0.43
N TYR A 23 -3.13 14.76 0.93
CA TYR A 23 -1.93 14.99 0.14
C TYR A 23 -1.88 14.10 -1.11
N TYR A 24 -2.14 12.80 -0.93
CA TYR A 24 -2.14 11.84 -2.04
C TYR A 24 -3.29 12.10 -3.04
N SER A 25 -4.46 12.51 -2.56
CA SER A 25 -5.60 12.87 -3.42
C SER A 25 -5.30 14.11 -4.27
N ILE A 26 -4.71 15.15 -3.68
CA ILE A 26 -4.27 16.33 -4.44
C ILE A 26 -3.20 15.93 -5.46
N TRP A 27 -2.24 15.11 -5.04
CA TRP A 27 -1.15 14.68 -5.89
C TRP A 27 -1.61 13.80 -7.08
N THR A 28 -2.64 12.98 -6.90
CA THR A 28 -3.17 12.09 -7.96
C THR A 28 -4.21 12.78 -8.84
N LEU A 29 -5.14 13.53 -8.23
CA LEU A 29 -6.30 14.08 -8.93
C LEU A 29 -6.09 15.52 -9.41
N VAL A 30 -5.39 16.36 -8.65
CA VAL A 30 -5.29 17.80 -8.96
C VAL A 30 -4.05 18.12 -9.80
N MET A 31 -2.91 17.52 -9.47
CA MET A 31 -1.65 17.73 -10.20
C MET A 31 -1.65 17.44 -11.72
N PRO A 32 -2.48 16.55 -12.32
CA PRO A 32 -2.59 16.46 -13.78
C PRO A 32 -3.12 17.71 -14.46
N PHE A 33 -3.77 18.63 -13.73
CA PHE A 33 -4.31 19.87 -14.27
C PHE A 33 -3.39 21.07 -14.04
N VAL A 34 -2.21 20.88 -13.42
CA VAL A 34 -1.24 21.94 -13.14
C VAL A 34 -0.11 21.88 -14.18
N ASP A 35 0.20 23.01 -14.81
CA ASP A 35 1.25 23.06 -15.84
C ASP A 35 2.62 22.68 -15.27
N GLU A 36 3.46 22.10 -16.13
CA GLU A 36 4.75 21.53 -15.72
C GLU A 36 5.74 22.58 -15.19
N ASP A 37 5.64 23.83 -15.65
CA ASP A 37 6.52 24.94 -15.27
C ASP A 37 6.16 25.58 -13.92
N HIS A 38 5.07 25.15 -13.26
CA HIS A 38 4.66 25.73 -11.98
C HIS A 38 5.57 25.32 -10.82
N VAL A 39 6.01 26.29 -10.02
CA VAL A 39 6.83 26.08 -8.81
C VAL A 39 6.21 25.12 -7.80
N VAL A 40 4.87 25.04 -7.78
CA VAL A 40 4.10 24.13 -6.91
C VAL A 40 4.44 22.68 -7.20
N ARG A 41 4.85 22.35 -8.42
CA ARG A 41 5.25 21.00 -8.82
C ARG A 41 6.52 20.51 -8.12
N LYS A 42 7.35 21.40 -7.56
CA LYS A 42 8.50 21.02 -6.73
C LYS A 42 8.10 20.45 -5.36
N LEU A 43 6.87 20.72 -4.89
CA LEU A 43 6.35 20.19 -3.63
C LEU A 43 5.78 18.76 -3.77
N PHE A 44 5.64 18.27 -5.00
CA PHE A 44 5.05 16.99 -5.32
C PHE A 44 6.03 16.12 -6.12
N PRO A 45 6.12 14.81 -5.84
CA PRO A 45 6.94 13.94 -6.65
C PRO A 45 6.42 13.85 -8.10
N PRO A 46 7.25 13.37 -9.05
CA PRO A 46 6.83 13.12 -10.43
C PRO A 46 5.57 12.23 -10.49
N GLN A 47 4.66 12.54 -11.41
CA GLN A 47 3.38 11.84 -11.56
C GLN A 47 3.50 10.33 -11.79
N TRP A 48 4.60 9.87 -12.39
CA TRP A 48 4.86 8.44 -12.53
C TRP A 48 4.77 7.70 -11.20
N PHE A 49 5.27 8.29 -10.11
CA PHE A 49 5.20 7.68 -8.78
C PHE A 49 3.78 7.56 -8.25
N ALA A 50 2.88 8.48 -8.64
CA ALA A 50 1.49 8.46 -8.20
C ALA A 50 0.80 7.17 -8.66
N ILE A 51 1.14 6.66 -9.85
CA ILE A 51 0.62 5.40 -10.42
C ILE A 51 1.46 4.20 -9.96
N ALA A 52 2.79 4.35 -9.91
CA ALA A 52 3.69 3.25 -9.59
C ALA A 52 3.49 2.72 -8.15
N ILE A 53 3.18 3.59 -7.19
CA ILE A 53 3.01 3.19 -5.77
C ILE A 53 1.84 2.18 -5.61
N PRO A 54 0.60 2.46 -6.06
CA PRO A 54 -0.49 1.48 -6.01
C PRO A 54 -0.18 0.19 -6.76
N VAL A 55 0.42 0.29 -7.96
CA VAL A 55 0.74 -0.88 -8.78
C VAL A 55 1.76 -1.77 -8.08
N PHE A 56 2.79 -1.19 -7.48
CA PHE A 56 3.80 -1.93 -6.74
C PHE A 56 3.20 -2.63 -5.51
N LEU A 57 2.34 -1.93 -4.75
CA LEU A 57 1.62 -2.52 -3.61
C LEU A 57 0.77 -3.73 -4.03
N LEU A 58 0.02 -3.60 -5.13
CA LEU A 58 -0.78 -4.68 -5.68
C LEU A 58 0.11 -5.84 -6.14
N ALA A 59 1.18 -5.56 -6.88
CA ALA A 59 2.10 -6.58 -7.38
C ALA A 59 2.74 -7.37 -6.23
N VAL A 60 3.21 -6.68 -5.17
CA VAL A 60 3.77 -7.32 -3.98
C VAL A 60 2.71 -8.14 -3.26
N GLY A 61 1.50 -7.61 -3.07
CA GLY A 61 0.40 -8.35 -2.44
C GLY A 61 0.04 -9.62 -3.20
N VAL A 62 -0.14 -9.51 -4.52
CA VAL A 62 -0.44 -10.64 -5.41
C VAL A 62 0.68 -11.68 -5.39
N THR A 63 1.94 -11.24 -5.51
CA THR A 63 3.10 -12.13 -5.46
C THR A 63 3.18 -12.86 -4.12
N GLY A 64 2.91 -12.16 -3.01
CA GLY A 64 2.86 -12.77 -1.68
C GLY A 64 1.78 -13.86 -1.57
N ILE A 65 0.58 -13.61 -2.09
CA ILE A 65 -0.52 -14.58 -2.10
C ILE A 65 -0.14 -15.81 -2.94
N PHE A 66 0.30 -15.60 -4.19
CA PHE A 66 0.68 -16.72 -5.08
C PHE A 66 1.88 -17.51 -4.54
N GLY A 67 2.87 -16.83 -3.96
CA GLY A 67 4.02 -17.46 -3.32
C GLY A 67 3.59 -18.34 -2.14
N PHE A 68 2.70 -17.84 -1.28
CA PHE A 68 2.16 -18.61 -0.16
C PHE A 68 1.34 -19.82 -0.61
N LEU A 69 0.45 -19.65 -1.59
CA LEU A 69 -0.34 -20.75 -2.16
C LEU A 69 0.57 -21.84 -2.75
N SER A 70 1.57 -21.43 -3.55
CA SER A 70 2.57 -22.35 -4.12
C SER A 70 3.31 -23.12 -3.03
N PHE A 71 3.73 -22.42 -1.96
CA PHE A 71 4.41 -23.03 -0.82
C PHE A 71 3.54 -24.09 -0.12
N VAL A 72 2.25 -23.79 0.13
CA VAL A 72 1.31 -24.72 0.78
C VAL A 72 1.04 -25.93 -0.12
N MET A 73 0.85 -25.75 -1.43
CA MET A 73 0.64 -26.85 -2.37
C MET A 73 1.86 -27.78 -2.44
N LEU A 74 3.08 -27.22 -2.51
CA LEU A 74 4.32 -28.00 -2.50
C LEU A 74 4.49 -28.78 -1.20
N LYS A 75 4.12 -28.20 -0.05
CA LYS A 75 4.20 -28.87 1.26
C LYS A 75 3.18 -30.00 1.40
N SER A 76 1.96 -29.82 0.92
CA SER A 76 0.90 -30.84 0.96
C SER A 76 1.14 -31.96 -0.05
N GLY A 77 1.63 -31.65 -1.25
CA GLY A 77 1.98 -32.65 -2.27
C GLY A 77 3.11 -33.59 -1.83
N LYS A 78 4.14 -33.08 -1.16
CA LYS A 78 5.23 -33.91 -0.60
C LYS A 78 4.75 -34.90 0.47
N LYS A 79 3.68 -34.58 1.22
CA LYS A 79 3.09 -35.49 2.22
C LYS A 79 2.26 -36.60 1.57
N ALA A 80 1.57 -36.30 0.46
CA ALA A 80 0.81 -37.30 -0.30
C ALA A 80 1.74 -38.31 -0.99
N ALA A 81 2.84 -37.84 -1.58
CA ALA A 81 3.83 -38.69 -2.25
C ALA A 81 4.61 -39.61 -1.30
N LYS A 82 4.72 -39.26 -0.01
CA LYS A 82 5.44 -40.07 1.00
C LYS A 82 4.57 -41.17 1.64
N LYS A 83 3.25 -41.19 1.38
CA LYS A 83 2.32 -42.18 1.97
C LYS A 83 2.05 -43.37 1.05
N SER A 84 2.53 -43.36 -0.19
CA SER A 84 2.32 -44.41 -1.19
C SER A 84 3.57 -45.26 -1.48
N THR A 85 4.56 -45.28 -0.59
CA THR A 85 5.73 -46.16 -0.63
C THR A 85 5.95 -46.75 0.75
#